data_AF-A0A4U6TZ49-F1
#
_entry.id   AF-A0A4U6TZ49-F1
#
_cell.length_a   1.000
_cell.length_b   1.000
_cell.length_c   1.000
_cell.angle_alpha   90.00
_cell.angle_beta   90.00
_cell.angle_gamma   90.00
#
_symmetry.space_group_name_H-M   'P 1'
#
loop_
_entity.id
_entity.type
_entity.pdbx_description
1 polymer ?
#
loop_
_entity_poly.entity_id
_entity_poly.type
_entity_poly.pdbx_seq_one_letter_code
_entity_poly.pdbx_strand_id
1 'polypeptide(L)'
;MVDHDGNVVGLSIPCDEGISVILPISTALSCLNMWTEFGRIARPLLGMSFRNVEVLDDLSGDIKFDGLVVDEKHGSMTCPAMRAELSHAVRDDVKRRVPPESARSWSR
;
A
#
# COMPACT_ATOMS: atom_id res chain seq x y z
N MET A 1 2.91 -17.11 19.44
CA MET A 1 2.05 -18.15 18.86
C MET A 1 2.93 -19.29 18.39
N VAL A 2 2.43 -20.51 18.52
CA VAL A 2 3.17 -21.73 18.21
C VAL A 2 2.24 -22.62 17.38
N ASP A 3 2.76 -23.24 16.32
CA ASP A 3 2.01 -24.23 15.55
C ASP A 3 1.95 -25.60 16.26
N HIS A 4 1.35 -26.59 15.59
CA HIS A 4 1.22 -27.94 16.14
C HIS A 4 2.56 -28.68 16.29
N ASP A 5 3.60 -28.25 15.57
CA ASP A 5 4.93 -28.85 15.58
C ASP A 5 5.85 -28.19 16.63
N GLY A 6 5.36 -27.16 17.32
CA GLY A 6 6.14 -26.43 18.33
C GLY A 6 6.94 -25.26 17.77
N ASN A 7 6.77 -24.89 16.50
CA ASN A 7 7.48 -23.77 15.90
C ASN A 7 6.79 -22.43 16.19
N VAL A 8 7.58 -21.39 16.43
CA VAL A 8 7.06 -20.02 16.56
C VAL A 8 6.65 -19.51 15.19
N VAL A 9 5.35 -19.31 14.96
CA VAL A 9 4.80 -18.83 13.68
C VAL A 9 4.43 -17.34 13.69
N GLY A 10 4.31 -16.74 14.87
CA GLY A 10 3.97 -15.33 14.98
C GLY A 10 3.95 -14.77 16.39
N LEU A 11 3.88 -13.45 16.46
CA LEU A 11 3.74 -12.66 17.67
C LEU A 11 2.29 -12.20 17.80
N SER A 12 1.70 -12.43 18.97
CA SER A 12 0.34 -11.98 19.27
C SER A 12 0.42 -10.56 19.82
N ILE A 13 -0.22 -9.61 19.15
CA ILE A 13 -0.29 -8.21 19.56
C ILE A 13 -1.73 -7.95 20.04
N PRO A 14 -1.95 -7.67 21.34
CA PRO A 14 -3.27 -7.33 21.83
C PRO A 14 -3.72 -6.00 21.21
N CYS A 15 -4.95 -5.95 20.72
CA CYS A 15 -5.54 -4.72 20.18
C CYS A 15 -6.68 -4.25 21.09
N ASP A 16 -7.79 -4.97 21.07
CA ASP A 16 -8.99 -4.69 21.86
C ASP A 16 -9.36 -5.91 22.72
N GLU A 17 -10.36 -5.76 23.60
CA GLU A 17 -10.77 -6.82 24.53
C GLU A 17 -11.12 -8.13 23.78
N GLY A 18 -10.26 -9.13 23.94
CA GLY A 18 -10.42 -10.45 23.34
C GLY A 18 -9.90 -10.58 21.90
N ILE A 19 -9.40 -9.51 21.27
CA ILE A 19 -8.89 -9.53 19.90
C ILE A 19 -7.37 -9.31 19.90
N SER A 20 -6.66 -10.23 19.25
CA SER A 20 -5.24 -10.10 18.99
C SER A 20 -4.96 -10.14 17.49
N VAL A 21 -4.11 -9.24 17.02
CA VAL A 21 -3.55 -9.30 15.67
C VAL A 21 -2.29 -10.13 15.71
N ILE A 22 -2.11 -10.97 14.69
CA ILE A 22 -0.95 -11.85 14.57
C ILE A 22 0.04 -11.18 13.64
N LEU A 23 1.23 -10.85 14.14
CA LEU A 23 2.37 -10.48 13.32
C LEU A 23 3.13 -11.77 12.93
N PRO A 24 3.21 -12.13 11.64
CA PRO A 24 3.96 -13.31 11.22
C PRO A 24 5.43 -13.25 11.64
N ILE A 25 5.98 -14.40 12.04
CA ILE A 25 7.38 -14.46 12.52
C ILE A 25 8.38 -14.01 11.45
N SER A 26 8.12 -14.31 10.18
CA SER A 26 8.97 -13.88 9.05
C SER A 26 9.05 -12.36 8.93
N THR A 27 7.92 -11.66 9.10
CA THR A 27 7.86 -10.19 9.11
C THR A 27 8.61 -9.63 10.31
N ALA A 28 8.43 -10.23 11.50
CA ALA A 28 9.14 -9.82 12.70
C ALA A 28 10.65 -9.98 12.56
N LEU A 29 11.12 -11.12 12.04
CA LEU A 29 12.53 -11.38 11.78
C LEU A 29 13.11 -10.40 10.75
N SER A 30 12.37 -10.09 9.68
CA SER A 30 12.81 -9.10 8.68
C SER A 30 12.98 -7.71 9.31
N CYS A 31 12.04 -7.31 10.19
CA CYS A 31 12.13 -6.05 10.93
C CYS A 31 13.32 -6.05 11.90
N LEU A 32 13.53 -7.15 12.63
CA LEU A 32 14.64 -7.28 13.57
C LEU A 32 15.98 -7.22 12.86
N ASN A 33 16.13 -7.92 11.73
CA ASN A 33 17.36 -7.88 10.94
C ASN A 33 17.69 -6.46 10.47
N MET A 34 16.70 -5.72 9.94
CA MET A 34 16.90 -4.32 9.57
C MET A 34 17.27 -3.44 10.77
N TRP A 35 16.63 -3.68 11.91
CA TRP A 35 16.94 -2.95 13.15
C TRP A 35 18.37 -3.21 13.63
N THR A 36 18.81 -4.47 13.62
CA THR A 36 20.16 -4.84 14.06
C THR A 36 21.24 -4.35 13.11
N GLU A 37 20.99 -4.39 11.80
CA GLU A 37 21.97 -4.00 10.78
C GLU A 37 22.06 -2.48 10.60
N PHE A 38 20.91 -1.79 10.59
CA PHE A 38 20.84 -0.37 10.23
C PHE A 38 20.43 0.56 11.38
N GLY A 39 20.14 0.01 12.57
CA GLY A 39 19.64 0.76 13.72
C GLY A 39 18.22 1.32 13.53
N ARG A 40 17.54 0.95 12.42
CA ARG A 40 16.18 1.42 12.10
C ARG A 40 15.48 0.45 11.15
N ILE A 41 14.15 0.40 11.26
CA ILE A 41 13.30 -0.29 10.29
C ILE A 41 12.90 0.72 9.22
N ALA A 42 13.36 0.53 7.99
CA ALA A 42 12.96 1.38 6.88
C ALA A 42 11.48 1.17 6.55
N ARG A 43 10.69 2.25 6.60
CA ARG A 43 9.28 2.27 6.16
C ARG A 43 9.10 3.37 5.12
N PRO A 44 9.34 3.08 3.84
CA PRO A 44 9.06 4.04 2.78
C PRO A 44 7.59 4.46 2.82
N LEU A 45 7.34 5.76 3.02
CA LEU A 45 6.01 6.31 3.08
C LEU A 45 5.72 7.05 1.78
N LEU A 46 4.54 6.77 1.24
CA LEU A 46 4.08 7.43 0.03
C LEU A 46 3.56 8.84 0.22
N GLY A 47 3.17 9.18 1.45
CA GLY A 47 2.55 10.47 1.73
C GLY A 47 1.27 10.67 0.93
N MET A 48 0.49 9.61 0.68
CA MET A 48 -0.81 9.70 0.03
C MET A 48 -1.81 8.84 0.80
N SER A 49 -3.04 9.32 0.92
CA SER A 49 -4.19 8.50 1.32
C SER A 49 -4.94 8.04 0.07
N PHE A 50 -5.47 6.83 0.14
CA PHE A 50 -6.24 6.24 -0.94
C PHE A 50 -7.58 5.74 -0.41
N ARG A 51 -8.58 5.77 -1.29
CA ARG A 51 -9.84 5.06 -1.09
C ARG A 51 -9.96 3.96 -2.13
N ASN A 52 -10.55 2.83 -1.72
CA ASN A 52 -10.88 1.75 -2.64
C ASN A 52 -11.98 2.20 -3.59
N VAL A 53 -11.84 1.79 -4.85
CA VAL A 53 -12.93 1.73 -5.81
C VAL A 53 -13.36 0.27 -5.86
N GLU A 54 -14.61 0.05 -5.54
CA GLU A 54 -15.23 -1.25 -5.41
C GLU A 54 -16.38 -1.32 -6.42
N VAL A 55 -16.44 -2.41 -7.17
CA VAL A 55 -17.48 -2.67 -8.19
C VAL A 55 -18.23 -3.92 -7.78
N LEU A 56 -19.55 -3.87 -7.86
CA LEU A 56 -20.40 -5.03 -7.65
C LEU A 56 -20.28 -5.95 -8.86
N ASP A 57 -19.88 -7.21 -8.65
CA ASP A 57 -19.94 -8.21 -9.70
C ASP A 57 -21.40 -8.63 -9.90
N ASP A 58 -22.00 -8.21 -11.01
CA ASP A 58 -23.41 -8.48 -11.33
C ASP A 58 -23.75 -9.99 -11.40
N LEU A 59 -22.74 -10.87 -11.57
CA LEU A 59 -22.93 -12.31 -11.67
C LEU A 59 -22.82 -13.03 -10.30
N SER A 60 -21.89 -12.62 -9.45
CA SER A 60 -21.69 -13.26 -8.14
C SER A 60 -22.35 -12.53 -6.98
N GLY A 61 -22.66 -11.23 -7.15
CA GLY A 61 -23.13 -10.36 -6.08
C GLY A 61 -22.04 -9.94 -5.11
N ASP A 62 -20.77 -10.29 -5.38
CA ASP A 62 -19.64 -9.95 -4.52
C ASP A 62 -19.07 -8.58 -4.87
N ILE A 63 -18.51 -7.92 -3.86
CA ILE A 63 -17.77 -6.67 -4.04
C ILE A 63 -16.36 -7.01 -4.52
N LYS A 64 -16.03 -6.56 -5.73
CA LYS A 64 -14.71 -6.73 -6.34
C LYS A 64 -13.93 -5.42 -6.27
N PHE A 65 -12.69 -5.52 -5.82
CA PHE A 65 -11.74 -4.41 -5.89
C PHE A 65 -11.39 -4.08 -7.34
N ASP A 66 -11.59 -2.82 -7.74
CA ASP A 66 -11.31 -2.32 -9.09
C ASP A 66 -10.08 -1.39 -9.11
N GLY A 67 -9.81 -0.68 -8.01
CA GLY A 67 -8.61 0.14 -7.92
C GLY A 67 -8.53 1.05 -6.69
N LEU A 68 -7.52 1.92 -6.69
CA LEU A 68 -7.33 2.95 -5.67
C LEU A 68 -7.44 4.34 -6.29
N VAL A 69 -8.17 5.22 -5.61
CA VAL A 69 -8.23 6.66 -5.93
C VAL A 69 -7.51 7.43 -4.83
N VAL A 70 -6.63 8.35 -5.24
CA VAL A 70 -5.95 9.27 -4.32
C VAL A 70 -6.97 10.23 -3.71
N ASP A 71 -7.05 10.26 -2.39
CA ASP A 71 -7.94 11.17 -1.67
C ASP A 71 -7.17 12.44 -1.27
N GLU A 72 -6.05 12.27 -0.56
CA GLU A 72 -5.22 13.39 -0.10
C GLU A 72 -3.72 13.11 -0.30
N LYS A 73 -2.95 14.18 -0.53
CA LYS A 73 -1.49 14.15 -0.57
C LYS A 73 -0.94 14.81 0.68
N HIS A 74 -0.17 14.05 1.45
CA HIS A 74 0.58 14.51 2.60
C HIS A 74 1.99 14.92 2.13
N GLY A 75 2.43 16.11 2.55
CA GLY A 75 3.57 16.84 1.96
C GLY A 75 4.98 16.23 2.05
N SER A 76 5.15 14.95 2.39
CA SER A 76 6.47 14.32 2.44
C SER A 76 6.44 12.85 1.99
N MET A 77 6.90 12.60 0.76
CA MET A 77 7.38 11.27 0.34
C MET A 77 8.79 11.09 0.89
N THR A 78 9.00 10.05 1.69
CA THR A 78 10.31 9.81 2.33
C THR A 78 11.29 9.08 1.42
N CYS A 79 10.85 8.57 0.27
CA CYS A 79 11.66 7.79 -0.67
C CYS A 79 11.72 8.45 -2.07
N PRO A 80 12.89 8.97 -2.51
CA PRO A 80 13.06 9.59 -3.82
C PRO A 80 12.77 8.66 -5.01
N ALA A 81 13.13 7.36 -4.90
CA ALA A 81 12.83 6.37 -5.94
C ALA A 81 11.31 6.18 -6.10
N MET A 82 10.60 6.07 -4.99
CA MET A 82 9.14 5.93 -4.97
C MET A 82 8.43 7.17 -5.54
N ARG A 83 8.98 8.37 -5.32
CA ARG A 83 8.51 9.62 -5.91
C ARG A 83 8.65 9.65 -7.44
N ALA A 84 9.73 9.11 -7.98
CA ALA A 84 9.98 9.06 -9.42
C ALA A 84 9.03 8.06 -10.11
N GLU A 85 8.90 6.85 -9.57
CA GLU A 85 8.03 5.78 -10.09
C GLU A 85 6.57 6.22 -10.18
N LEU A 86 6.03 6.83 -9.12
CA LEU A 86 4.65 7.32 -9.16
C LEU A 86 4.43 8.50 -10.09
N SER A 87 5.43 9.37 -10.24
CA SER A 87 5.33 10.46 -11.22
C SER A 87 5.24 9.91 -12.64
N HIS A 88 5.92 8.80 -12.93
CA HIS A 88 5.81 8.08 -14.19
C HIS A 88 4.47 7.35 -14.33
N ALA A 89 4.08 6.54 -13.33
CA ALA A 89 2.84 5.78 -13.37
C ALA A 89 1.59 6.67 -13.50
N VAL A 90 1.54 7.78 -12.75
CA VAL A 90 0.44 8.76 -12.87
C VAL A 90 0.44 9.44 -14.24
N ARG A 91 1.61 9.79 -14.78
CA ARG A 91 1.71 10.38 -16.12
C ARG A 91 1.23 9.41 -17.20
N ASP A 92 1.54 8.13 -17.07
CA ASP A 92 1.13 7.10 -18.02
C ASP A 92 -0.37 6.77 -17.91
N ASP A 93 -0.95 6.77 -16.71
CA ASP A 93 -2.39 6.60 -16.52
C ASP A 93 -3.19 7.78 -17.13
N VAL A 94 -2.72 9.03 -16.90
CA VAL A 94 -3.32 10.22 -17.52
C VAL A 94 -3.27 10.14 -19.06
N LYS A 95 -2.15 9.70 -19.64
CA LYS A 95 -2.02 9.51 -21.10
C LYS A 95 -2.95 8.42 -21.64
N ARG A 96 -3.24 7.37 -20.88
CA ARG A 96 -4.19 6.32 -21.29
C ARG A 96 -5.64 6.79 -21.25
N ARG A 97 -5.98 7.68 -20.32
CA ARG A 97 -7.37 8.15 -20.12
C ARG A 97 -7.74 9.39 -20.93
N VAL A 98 -6.78 10.21 -21.37
CA VAL A 98 -7.03 11.42 -22.17
C VAL A 98 -6.87 11.12 -23.66
N PRO A 99 -7.94 11.23 -24.48
CA PRO A 99 -7.83 11.08 -25.94
C PRO A 99 -6.89 12.14 -26.54
N PRO A 100 -6.11 11.82 -27.58
CA PRO A 100 -5.10 12.73 -28.14
C PRO A 100 -5.66 14.06 -28.70
N GLU A 101 -6.98 14.17 -28.89
CA GLU A 101 -7.62 15.38 -29.42
C GLU A 101 -7.87 16.49 -28.38
N SER A 102 -7.95 16.18 -27.08
CA SER A 102 -8.23 17.18 -26.04
C SER A 102 -6.98 17.91 -25.51
N ALA A 103 -5.77 17.41 -25.82
CA ALA A 103 -4.51 18.00 -25.39
C ALA A 103 -4.13 19.32 -26.09
N ARG A 104 -4.81 19.70 -27.19
CA ARG A 104 -4.53 20.97 -27.92
C ARG A 104 -5.25 22.19 -27.37
N SER A 105 -6.15 22.05 -26.40
CA SER A 105 -6.97 23.17 -25.90
C SER A 105 -6.36 23.95 -24.73
N TRP A 106 -5.24 23.48 -24.15
CA TRP A 106 -4.58 24.13 -22.99
C TRP A 106 -3.35 24.93 -23.41
N SER A 107 -3.46 25.66 -24.51
CA SER A 107 -2.49 26.69 -24.92
C SER A 107 -3.24 27.90 -25.47
N ARG A 108 -3.91 28.61 -24.57
CA ARG A 108 -4.22 30.03 -24.71
C ARG A 108 -4.09 30.70 -23.35
#